data_AF-A0A5C6ZLB1-F1
#
_entry.id   AF-A0A5C6ZLB1-F1
#
_cell.length_a   1.000
_cell.length_b   1.000
_cell.length_c   1.000
_cell.angle_alpha   90.00
_cell.angle_beta   90.00
_cell.angle_gamma   90.00
#
_symmetry.space_group_name_H-M   'P 1'
#
loop_
_entity.id
_entity.type
_entity.pdbx_description
1 polymer ?
#
loop_
_entity_poly.entity_id
_entity_poly.type
_entity_poly.pdbx_seq_one_letter_code
_entity_poly.pdbx_strand_id
1 'polypeptide(L)' 'MTYNISIYHENVKKVRYFTTGIGLTEKEFDTIWLNPENKKLRGTNKEIILKLKAIEKRANDEAKAMSVFDFSKFESKLF' A
#
# COMPACT_ATOMS: atom_id res chain seq x y z
N MET A 1 -9.67 -12.45 16.36
CA MET A 1 -8.33 -11.94 16.00
C MET A 1 -8.49 -10.96 14.85
N THR A 2 -7.92 -9.77 14.98
CA THR A 2 -8.03 -8.68 14.01
C THR A 2 -6.66 -8.47 13.39
N TYR A 3 -6.56 -8.43 12.07
CA TYR A 3 -5.30 -8.33 11.34
C TYR A 3 -5.10 -6.89 10.85
N ASN A 4 -3.97 -6.29 11.24
CA ASN A 4 -3.57 -4.96 10.80
C ASN A 4 -2.62 -5.08 9.59
N ILE A 5 -3.02 -4.48 8.47
CA ILE A 5 -2.14 -4.37 7.30
C ILE A 5 -1.14 -3.24 7.56
N SER A 6 0.14 -3.56 7.47
CA SER A 6 1.23 -2.63 7.74
C SER A 6 2.17 -2.54 6.54
N ILE A 7 2.54 -1.33 6.16
CA ILE A 7 3.47 -1.07 5.05
C ILE A 7 4.91 -1.03 5.59
N TYR A 8 5.82 -1.77 4.97
CA TYR A 8 7.25 -1.81 5.30
C TYR A 8 8.02 -0.76 4.48
N HIS A 9 9.02 -0.13 5.11
CA HIS A 9 9.94 0.77 4.44
C HIS A 9 11.39 0.38 4.82
N GLU A 10 12.19 -0.05 3.84
CA GLU A 10 13.53 -0.63 4.07
C GLU A 10 14.59 0.37 4.54
N ASN A 11 14.43 1.67 4.25
CA ASN A 11 15.48 2.68 4.47
C ASN A 11 15.59 3.26 5.89
N VAL A 12 15.16 2.54 6.94
CA VAL A 12 15.24 3.07 8.32
C VAL A 12 15.71 1.97 9.27
N LYS A 13 16.75 2.24 10.09
CA LYS A 13 17.27 1.35 11.16
C LYS A 13 16.22 0.87 12.18
N LYS A 14 14.98 1.36 12.10
CA LYS A 14 13.79 0.90 12.85
C LYS A 14 12.64 0.72 11.87
N VAL A 15 12.04 -0.47 11.85
CA VAL A 15 10.81 -0.74 11.10
C VAL A 15 9.71 0.19 11.62
N ARG A 16 9.27 1.14 10.79
CA ARG A 16 8.08 1.96 11.06
C ARG A 16 6.89 1.33 10.35
N TYR A 17 6.00 0.75 11.14
CA TYR A 17 4.71 0.29 10.66
C TYR A 17 3.77 1.49 10.57
N PHE A 18 3.32 1.82 9.36
CA PHE A 18 2.24 2.78 9.17
C PHE A 18 0.92 2.01 9.15
N THR A 19 0.03 2.35 10.07
CA THR A 19 -1.33 1.78 10.09
C THR A 19 -2.15 2.44 8.99
N THR A 20 -2.83 1.63 8.18
CA THR A 20 -3.72 2.12 7.11
C THR A 20 -5.07 2.61 7.65
N GLY A 21 -5.32 2.45 8.96
CA GLY A 21 -6.61 2.71 9.59
C GLY A 21 -7.71 1.70 9.22
N ILE A 22 -7.37 0.68 8.43
CA ILE A 22 -8.29 -0.37 7.98
C ILE A 22 -7.93 -1.66 8.73
N GLY A 23 -8.71 -1.98 9.75
CA GLY A 23 -8.64 -3.27 10.42
C GLY A 23 -9.53 -4.28 9.71
N LEU A 24 -8.98 -5.41 9.30
CA LEU A 24 -9.74 -6.51 8.71
C LEU A 24 -9.62 -7.76 9.57
N THR A 25 -10.69 -8.51 9.71
CA THR A 25 -10.62 -9.88 10.22
C THR A 25 -10.04 -10.81 9.14
N GLU A 26 -9.56 -12.00 9.52
CA GLU A 26 -8.99 -12.98 8.56
C GLU A 26 -9.94 -13.29 7.41
N LYS A 27 -11.23 -13.50 7.75
CA LYS A 27 -12.28 -13.80 6.77
C LYS A 27 -12.49 -12.64 5.81
N GLU A 28 -12.45 -11.40 6.31
CA GLU A 28 -12.58 -10.21 5.48
C GLU A 28 -11.35 -10.01 4.60
N PHE A 29 -10.15 -10.28 5.10
CA PHE A 29 -8.94 -10.22 4.30
C PHE A 29 -8.98 -11.24 3.15
N ASP A 30 -9.30 -12.50 3.42
CA ASP A 30 -9.39 -13.53 2.39
C ASP A 30 -10.49 -13.23 1.37
N THR A 31 -11.65 -12.73 1.84
CA THR A 31 -12.79 -12.45 0.96
C THR A 31 -12.59 -11.18 0.14
N ILE A 32 -12.03 -10.12 0.72
CA ILE A 32 -11.94 -8.78 0.12
C ILE A 32 -10.62 -8.60 -0.64
N TRP A 33 -9.50 -9.01 -0.04
CA TRP A 33 -8.16 -8.79 -0.58
C TRP A 33 -7.72 -9.92 -1.51
N LEU A 34 -7.70 -11.17 -1.02
CA LEU A 34 -7.33 -12.31 -1.87
C LEU A 34 -8.45 -12.61 -2.89
N ASN A 35 -9.71 -12.53 -2.46
CA ASN A 35 -10.91 -12.84 -3.22
C ASN A 35 -10.72 -14.05 -4.16
N PRO A 36 -10.36 -15.23 -3.63
CA PRO A 36 -9.99 -16.40 -4.43
C PRO A 36 -11.12 -16.88 -5.35
N GLU A 37 -12.38 -16.63 -4.97
CA GLU A 37 -13.56 -16.98 -5.76
C GLU A 37 -13.94 -15.91 -6.81
N ASN A 38 -13.15 -14.83 -6.93
CA ASN A 38 -13.36 -13.71 -7.84
C ASN A 38 -14.81 -13.16 -7.80
N LYS A 39 -15.39 -13.16 -6.60
CA LYS A 39 -16.77 -12.71 -6.39
C LYS A 39 -16.84 -11.18 -6.50
N LYS A 40 -17.94 -10.68 -7.08
CA LYS A 40 -18.21 -9.23 -7.10
C LYS A 40 -18.52 -8.75 -5.69
N LEU A 41 -17.56 -8.08 -5.07
CA LEU A 41 -17.73 -7.41 -3.78
C LEU A 41 -18.80 -6.31 -3.90
N ARG A 42 -19.70 -6.23 -2.92
CA ARG A 42 -20.79 -5.25 -2.85
C ARG A 42 -20.81 -4.57 -1.48
N GLY A 43 -21.46 -3.40 -1.42
CA GLY A 43 -21.59 -2.61 -0.19
C GLY A 43 -20.24 -2.24 0.42
N THR A 44 -20.15 -2.37 1.74
CA THR A 44 -18.97 -2.02 2.54
C THR A 44 -17.69 -2.72 2.07
N ASN A 45 -17.78 -3.98 1.62
CA ASN A 45 -16.61 -4.72 1.13
C ASN A 45 -16.02 -4.10 -0.15
N LYS A 46 -16.89 -3.53 -1.01
CA LYS A 46 -16.47 -2.82 -2.22
C LYS A 46 -15.76 -1.51 -1.88
N GLU A 47 -16.22 -0.81 -0.86
CA GLU A 47 -15.59 0.44 -0.40
C GLU A 47 -14.21 0.17 0.22
N ILE A 48 -14.09 -0.90 1.00
CA ILE A 48 -12.82 -1.33 1.61
C ILE A 48 -11.79 -1.65 0.52
N ILE A 49 -12.14 -2.48 -0.47
CA ILE A 49 -11.19 -2.84 -1.55
C ILE A 49 -10.79 -1.62 -2.38
N LEU A 50 -11.71 -0.68 -2.62
CA LEU A 50 -11.40 0.56 -3.34
C LEU A 50 -10.40 1.42 -2.56
N LYS A 51 -10.57 1.55 -1.24
CA LYS A 51 -9.61 2.26 -0.37
C LYS A 51 -8.25 1.58 -0.39
N LEU A 52 -8.21 0.26 -0.26
CA LEU A 52 -6.94 -0.50 -0.29
C LEU A 52 -6.22 -0.35 -1.63
N LYS A 53 -6.94 -0.45 -2.75
CA LYS A 53 -6.37 -0.22 -4.09
C LYS A 53 -5.89 1.21 -4.30
N ALA A 54 -6.56 2.20 -3.71
CA ALA A 54 -6.10 3.59 -3.77
C ALA A 54 -4.76 3.78 -3.03
N ILE A 55 -4.60 3.13 -1.87
CA ILE A 55 -3.34 3.11 -1.12
C ILE A 55 -2.24 2.40 -1.91
N GLU A 56 -2.53 1.22 -2.46
CA GLU A 56 -1.60 0.45 -3.29
C GLU A 56 -1.15 1.27 -4.52
N LYS A 57 -2.09 1.90 -5.22
CA LYS A 57 -1.77 2.75 -6.38
C LYS A 57 -0.86 3.91 -5.98
N ARG A 58 -1.19 4.60 -4.88
CA ARG A 58 -0.37 5.73 -4.39
C ARG A 58 1.05 5.28 -4.03
N ALA A 59 1.18 4.14 -3.34
CA ALA A 59 2.49 3.57 -3.01
C ALA A 59 3.30 3.23 -4.26
N ASN A 60 2.66 2.66 -5.29
CA ASN A 60 3.30 2.37 -6.57
C ASN A 60 3.69 3.64 -7.34
N ASP A 61 2.85 4.67 -7.33
CA ASP A 61 3.13 5.96 -7.97
C ASP A 61 4.29 6.69 -7.26
N GLU A 62 4.32 6.68 -5.92
CA GLU A 62 5.44 7.21 -5.12
C GLU A 62 6.73 6.41 -5.36
N ALA A 63 6.67 5.08 -5.43
CA ALA A 63 7.82 4.23 -5.73
C ALA A 63 8.38 4.48 -7.15
N LYS A 64 7.51 4.75 -8.14
CA LYS A 64 7.93 5.16 -9.49
C LYS A 64 8.53 6.57 -9.50
N ALA A 65 7.99 7.47 -8.70
CA ALA A 65 8.45 8.85 -8.60
C ALA A 65 9.74 8.99 -7.77
N MET A 66 10.04 8.02 -6.90
CA MET A 66 11.35 7.84 -6.30
C MET A 66 12.35 7.46 -7.39
N SER A 67 12.88 8.46 -8.09
CA SER A 67 14.10 8.25 -8.85
C SER A 67 15.18 7.79 -7.87
N VAL A 68 15.78 6.63 -8.15
CA VAL A 68 17.05 6.26 -7.51
C VAL A 68 17.97 7.47 -7.68
N PHE A 69 18.57 7.93 -6.59
CA PHE A 69 19.45 9.09 -6.63
C PHE A 69 20.45 8.95 -7.79
N ASP A 70 20.40 9.89 -8.73
CA ASP A 70 21.23 9.92 -9.92
C ASP A 70 22.09 11.17 -9.87
N PHE A 71 23.40 10.97 -9.79
CA PHE A 71 24.39 12.04 -9.75
C PHE A 71 24.24 12.99 -10.95
N SER A 72 23.85 12.47 -12.11
CA SER A 72 23.63 13.27 -13.33
C SER A 72 22.50 14.29 -13.15
N LYS A 73 21.41 13.90 -12.48
CA LYS A 73 20.29 14.79 -12.13
C LYS A 73 20.61 15.75 -10.99
N PHE A 74 21.52 15.37 -10.09
CA PHE A 74 21.97 16.21 -8.99
C PHE A 74 22.88 17.33 -9.51
N GLU A 75 23.85 17.01 -10.35
CA GLU A 75 24.77 17.96 -10.94
C GLU A 75 24.06 18.93 -11.91
N SER A 76 23.11 18.46 -12.72
CA SER A 76 22.36 19.31 -13.66
C SER A 76 21.40 20.31 -12.99
N LYS A 77 21.20 20.23 -11.68
CA LYS A 77 20.35 21.15 -10.91
C LYS A 77 21.17 22.20 -10.14
N LEU A 78 22.49 21.99 -10.07
CA LEU A 78 23.46 22.85 -9.40
C LEU A 78 24.25 23.73 -10.38
N PHE A 79 24.23 23.41 -11.67
CA PHE A 79 24.78 24.20 -12.77
C PHE A 79 23.68 24.57 -13.75
#